data_AF-A0A8S3GZH8-F1
#
_entry.id   AF-A0A8S3GZH8-F1
#
_cell.length_a   1.000
_cell.length_b   1.000
_cell.length_c   1.000
_cell.angle_alpha   90.00
_cell.angle_beta   90.00
_cell.angle_gamma   90.00
#
_symmetry.space_group_name_H-M   'P 1'
#
loop_
_entity.id
_entity.type
_entity.pdbx_description
1 polymer ?
#
loop_
_entity_poly.entity_id
_entity_poly.type
_entity_poly.pdbx_seq_one_letter_code
_entity_poly.pdbx_strand_id
1 'polypeptide(L)'
;KTNNDNFTLNLDDRRFQAVYSQPAFNIDQTDPHFKSTAGTQQLIDEKLKKRKFNSITSSSRTELDDDDIVVKLKRKSAKKD
;
A
#
# COMPACT_ATOMS: atom_id res chain seq x y z
N LYS A 1 -14.51 19.38 -32.37
CA LYS A 1 -13.45 18.60 -31.66
C LYS A 1 -14.16 17.53 -30.86
N THR A 2 -14.15 16.29 -31.33
CA THR A 2 -14.65 15.13 -30.58
C THR A 2 -13.63 14.84 -29.47
N ASN A 3 -13.92 15.32 -28.26
CA ASN A 3 -13.09 15.15 -27.08
C ASN A 3 -13.23 13.71 -26.56
N ASN A 4 -12.72 12.73 -27.32
CA ASN A 4 -12.70 11.31 -26.95
C ASN A 4 -11.51 11.06 -26.01
N ASP A 5 -11.58 11.62 -24.80
CA ASP A 5 -10.64 11.33 -23.72
C ASP A 5 -11.01 9.98 -23.05
N ASN A 6 -11.21 8.95 -23.87
CA ASN A 6 -11.66 7.62 -23.47
C ASN A 6 -10.50 6.72 -23.01
N PHE A 7 -9.32 7.28 -22.74
CA PHE A 7 -8.19 6.50 -22.28
C PHE A 7 -8.42 5.99 -20.85
N THR A 8 -8.47 4.67 -20.71
CA THR A 8 -8.61 3.98 -19.42
C THR A 8 -7.37 3.13 -19.15
N LEU A 9 -6.88 3.18 -17.92
CA LEU A 9 -5.70 2.43 -17.52
C LEU A 9 -6.12 1.04 -17.02
N ASN A 10 -5.41 -0.01 -17.45
CA ASN A 10 -5.57 -1.33 -16.86
C ASN A 10 -4.82 -1.40 -15.52
N LEU A 11 -5.55 -1.33 -14.41
CA LEU A 11 -5.00 -1.36 -13.05
C LEU A 11 -4.42 -2.71 -12.63
N ASP A 12 -4.79 -3.78 -13.34
CA ASP A 12 -4.31 -5.15 -13.10
C ASP A 12 -3.08 -5.51 -13.95
N ASP A 13 -2.59 -4.59 -14.77
CA ASP A 13 -1.35 -4.79 -15.54
C ASP A 13 -0.16 -5.01 -14.59
N ARG A 14 0.58 -6.09 -14.83
CA ARG A 14 1.77 -6.48 -14.07
C ARG A 14 2.79 -5.36 -13.94
N ARG A 15 2.89 -4.48 -14.94
CA ARG A 15 3.83 -3.35 -14.93
C ARG A 15 3.58 -2.37 -13.78
N PHE A 16 2.34 -2.25 -13.31
CA PHE A 16 1.98 -1.37 -12.19
C PHE A 16 2.08 -2.04 -10.82
N GLN A 17 2.32 -3.35 -10.75
CA GLN A 17 2.36 -4.07 -9.46
C GLN A 17 3.42 -3.51 -8.51
N ALA A 18 4.60 -3.17 -9.04
CA ALA A 18 5.68 -2.60 -8.24
C ALA A 18 5.28 -1.28 -7.56
N VAL A 19 4.42 -0.47 -8.20
CA VAL A 19 3.88 0.77 -7.62
C VAL A 19 3.08 0.48 -6.35
N TYR A 20 2.44 -0.68 -6.24
CA TYR A 20 1.64 -1.07 -5.09
C TYR A 20 2.43 -1.77 -3.99
N SER A 21 3.48 -2.52 -4.35
CA SER A 21 4.19 -3.41 -3.43
C SER A 21 5.58 -2.95 -2.99
N GLN A 22 6.26 -2.13 -3.80
CA GLN A 22 7.66 -1.76 -3.57
C GLN A 22 7.79 -0.25 -3.26
N PRO A 23 8.37 0.14 -2.11
CA PRO A 23 8.50 1.55 -1.73
C PRO A 23 9.26 2.42 -2.74
N ALA A 24 10.26 1.84 -3.42
CA ALA A 24 11.09 2.55 -4.40
C ALA A 24 10.32 3.02 -5.65
N PHE A 25 9.13 2.47 -5.89
CA PHE A 25 8.27 2.82 -7.05
C PHE A 25 7.02 3.60 -6.62
N ASN A 26 7.04 4.20 -5.43
CA ASN A 26 5.95 5.05 -4.96
C ASN A 26 5.86 6.32 -5.82
N ILE A 27 4.63 6.74 -6.13
CA ILE A 27 4.38 7.99 -6.85
C ILE A 27 4.58 9.16 -5.87
N ASP A 28 5.57 10.01 -6.15
CA ASP A 28 5.87 11.23 -5.39
C ASP A 28 5.29 12.46 -6.12
N GLN A 29 4.46 13.24 -5.41
CA GLN A 29 3.84 14.46 -5.96
C GLN A 29 4.78 15.68 -5.91
N THR A 30 5.91 15.58 -5.22
CA THR A 30 6.93 16.63 -5.11
C THR A 30 8.00 16.52 -6.20
N ASP A 31 8.07 15.39 -6.92
CA ASP A 31 8.96 15.22 -8.07
C ASP A 31 8.55 16.18 -9.21
N PRO A 32 9.47 17.00 -9.75
CA PRO A 32 9.19 17.88 -10.90
C PRO A 32 8.63 17.16 -12.14
N HIS A 33 8.89 15.87 -12.27
CA HIS A 33 8.39 15.02 -13.36
C HIS A 33 7.00 14.46 -13.09
N PHE A 34 6.44 14.64 -11.89
CA PHE A 34 5.09 14.22 -11.58
C PHE A 34 4.08 14.90 -12.51
N LYS A 35 3.19 14.08 -13.09
CA LYS A 35 2.07 14.55 -13.90
C LYS A 35 0.77 14.08 -13.25
N SER A 36 -0.06 15.03 -12.84
CA SER A 36 -1.40 14.78 -12.34
C SER A 36 -2.35 14.48 -13.51
N THR A 37 -2.25 13.25 -14.02
CA THR A 37 -3.15 12.73 -15.07
C THR A 37 -4.26 11.90 -14.44
N ALA A 38 -5.36 11.71 -15.15
CA ALA A 38 -6.45 10.82 -14.71
C ALA A 38 -5.96 9.39 -14.42
N GLY A 39 -5.04 8.86 -15.24
CA GLY A 39 -4.43 7.54 -15.01
C GLY A 39 -3.54 7.49 -13.77
N THR A 40 -2.74 8.53 -13.52
CA THR A 40 -1.93 8.64 -12.30
C THR A 40 -2.81 8.62 -11.05
N GLN A 41 -3.94 9.34 -11.08
CA GLN A 41 -4.89 9.36 -9.98
C GLN A 41 -5.52 7.97 -9.74
N GLN A 42 -5.90 7.25 -10.82
CA GLN A 42 -6.43 5.89 -10.71
C GLN A 42 -5.43 4.93 -10.04
N LEU A 43 -4.13 5.02 -10.35
CA LEU A 43 -3.09 4.23 -9.68
C LEU A 43 -2.99 4.55 -8.18
N ILE A 44 -3.04 5.83 -7.81
CA ILE A 44 -3.00 6.25 -6.41
C ILE A 44 -4.21 5.70 -5.65
N ASP A 45 -5.41 5.84 -6.22
CA ASP A 45 -6.65 5.36 -5.62
C ASP A 45 -6.64 3.83 -5.45
N GLU A 46 -6.15 3.10 -6.45
CA GLU A 46 -6.02 1.65 -6.39
C GLU A 46 -5.04 1.21 -5.29
N LYS A 47 -3.90 1.88 -5.16
CA LYS A 47 -2.96 1.64 -4.07
C LYS A 47 -3.59 1.87 -2.70
N LEU A 48 -4.34 2.96 -2.55
CA LEU A 48 -5.04 3.29 -1.30
C LEU A 48 -6.10 2.25 -0.95
N LYS A 49 -6.85 1.75 -1.94
CA LYS A 49 -7.78 0.62 -1.77
C LYS A 49 -7.05 -0.62 -1.28
N LYS A 50 -5.97 -1.03 -1.97
CA LYS A 50 -5.16 -2.21 -1.58
C LYS A 50 -4.58 -2.08 -0.18
N ARG A 51 -4.18 -0.89 0.26
CA ARG A 51 -3.73 -0.65 1.65
C ARG A 51 -4.84 -0.91 2.68
N LYS A 52 -6.09 -0.49 2.40
CA LYS A 52 -7.23 -0.75 3.29
C LYS A 52 -7.55 -2.26 3.37
N PHE A 53 -7.53 -2.95 2.23
CA PHE A 53 -7.70 -4.41 2.21
C PHE A 53 -6.55 -5.13 2.92
N ASN A 54 -5.32 -4.70 2.69
CA ASN A 54 -4.16 -5.22 3.39
C ASN A 54 -4.23 -4.93 4.88
N SER A 55 -4.66 -3.77 5.38
CA SER A 55 -4.83 -3.56 6.83
C SER A 55 -5.85 -4.51 7.45
N ILE A 56 -6.89 -4.89 6.71
CA ILE A 56 -7.91 -5.85 7.17
C ILE A 56 -7.36 -7.29 7.14
N THR A 57 -6.55 -7.62 6.13
CA THR A 57 -5.93 -8.96 5.96
C THR A 57 -4.53 -9.10 6.57
N SER A 58 -3.90 -8.03 7.05
CA SER A 58 -2.60 -8.04 7.75
C SER A 58 -2.75 -8.08 9.26
N SER A 59 -3.97 -7.97 9.77
CA SER A 59 -4.34 -8.66 11.01
C SER A 59 -4.08 -10.18 10.94
N SER A 60 -3.82 -10.74 9.76
CA SER A 60 -3.34 -12.11 9.54
C SER A 60 -2.06 -12.26 8.70
N ARG A 61 -1.27 -11.18 8.51
CA ARG A 61 0.10 -11.29 7.95
C ARG A 61 1.12 -10.91 9.01
N THR A 62 1.62 -11.95 9.64
CA THR A 62 2.80 -12.00 10.50
C THR A 62 4.03 -11.48 9.75
N GLU A 63 4.54 -10.31 10.15
CA GLU A 63 5.99 -10.12 10.30
C GLU A 63 6.29 -10.48 11.75
N LEU A 64 6.38 -11.79 11.97
CA LEU A 64 7.08 -12.37 13.09
C LEU A 64 8.55 -12.40 12.62
N ASP A 65 9.42 -11.55 13.15
CA ASP A 65 10.26 -11.92 14.29
C ASP A 65 9.49 -12.73 15.36
N ASP A 66 9.58 -14.05 15.21
CA ASP A 66 8.82 -15.10 15.91
C ASP A 66 9.03 -15.20 17.44
N ASP A 67 10.01 -14.53 18.03
CA ASP A 67 10.37 -14.70 19.46
C ASP A 67 9.93 -13.56 20.40
N ASP A 68 9.55 -12.39 19.89
CA ASP A 68 9.52 -11.18 20.73
C ASP A 68 8.12 -10.77 21.24
N ILE A 69 7.04 -11.29 20.62
CA ILE A 69 5.65 -10.97 20.99
C ILE A 69 5.23 -11.70 22.27
N VAL A 70 5.59 -12.98 22.39
CA VAL A 70 5.17 -13.84 23.53
C VAL A 70 5.87 -13.45 24.82
N VAL A 71 7.11 -12.95 24.73
CA VAL A 71 7.90 -12.53 25.89
C VAL A 71 7.35 -11.23 26.50
N LYS A 72 6.89 -10.28 25.67
CA LYS A 72 6.36 -8.99 26.14
C LYS A 72 5.01 -9.14 26.85
N LEU A 73 4.17 -10.08 26.45
CA LEU A 73 2.86 -10.29 27.10
C LEU A 73 2.99 -11.00 28.47
N LYS A 74 4.01 -11.84 28.65
CA LYS A 74 4.22 -12.63 29.88
C LYS A 74 4.97 -11.88 31.00
N ARG A 75 5.68 -10.80 30.69
CA ARG A 75 6.37 -9.96 31.69
C ARG A 75 5.47 -8.91 32.37
N LYS A 76 4.28 -8.62 31.83
CA LYS A 76 3.37 -7.61 32.40
C LYS A 76 2.48 -8.16 33.52
N SER A 77 2.35 -9.48 33.65
CA SER A 77 1.56 -10.13 34.71
C SER A 77 2.38 -10.56 35.93
N ALA A 78 3.67 -10.24 35.99
CA ALA A 78 4.57 -10.69 37.07
C ALA A 78 5.41 -9.53 37.63
N LYS A 79 4.72 -8.50 38.16
CA LYS A 79 5.20 -7.61 39.23
C LYS A 79 4.16 -6.53 39.46
N LYS A 80 3.26 -6.76 40.40
CA LYS A 80 3.19 -5.98 41.64
C LYS A 80 2.17 -6.63 42.56
N ASP A 81 2.63 -7.60 43.33
CA ASP A 81 2.22 -7.71 44.73
C ASP A 81 2.75 -6.49 45.49
#